data_AF-A0A1Y2GBX6-F1
#
_entry.id   AF-A0A1Y2GBX6-F1
#
_cell.length_a   1.000
_cell.length_b   1.000
_cell.length_c   1.000
_cell.angle_alpha   90.00
_cell.angle_beta   90.00
_cell.angle_gamma   90.00
#
_symmetry.space_group_name_H-M   'P 1'
#
loop_
_entity.id
_entity.type
_entity.pdbx_description
1 polymer ?
#
loop_
_entity_poly.entity_id
_entity_poly.type
_entity_poly.pdbx_seq_one_letter_code
_entity_poly.pdbx_strand_id
1 'polypeptide(L)'
;MLLTSLAAQIQSHFFFLHSHVSSTPSLRNMDNLKLNPFEIPEILLPIGELLDQKDILNCIRVSKAFHRTFISLIWRKIIVGPQRDPSSKAVQRHKEYIEEITFESYAFKVPFPEEFESLQRLQSIAYKGQCSWPTPVHLINQIKAHSFIITSFQLSDYVEYPPGFWEALLECTNLNHLEVNRNDIDVAADLFLQVCKKSWNDQDQPDFYKVVLLRHPWTLNNLSALYFFEEMIKDKDLAALLRRMTELKRLNVSIYESSQLSLQELLADKQEVMDNGRLIKTRLWRLCETVEMLVFETNNSGVAQTILSNCPRLKRLEGLKITVAEIVNGAEWVSTGLTHLIIHLEADVDQKTEEGMAKARIAFRQLADVNYQNCLDEKMKTTVHYNAAIINPALPTEDAEAARLKFEQMNKALTDKLDMAEVHYQMIKDLTDIQEAMNKTRQLVVAPNEERSLPEAETQDQLKNTIESFPKQRNHPGRVENHHPYQLGIRAQAADDKP
;
A
#
# COMPACT_ATOMS: atom_id res chain seq x y z
N MET A 1 13.17 28.08 -10.89
CA MET A 1 11.86 28.47 -10.32
C MET A 1 11.50 27.67 -9.07
N LEU A 2 11.48 26.33 -9.09
CA LEU A 2 11.20 25.53 -7.87
C LEU A 2 12.21 25.77 -6.74
N LEU A 3 13.53 25.73 -7.02
CA LEU A 3 14.57 26.01 -6.02
C LEU A 3 14.51 27.44 -5.46
N THR A 4 14.17 28.42 -6.29
CA THR A 4 13.99 29.82 -5.84
C THR A 4 12.73 29.99 -4.98
N SER A 5 11.65 29.26 -5.29
CA SER A 5 10.41 29.23 -4.50
C SER A 5 10.62 28.54 -3.15
N LEU A 6 11.30 27.39 -3.16
CA LEU A 6 11.63 26.64 -1.95
C LEU A 6 12.60 27.41 -1.06
N ALA A 7 13.60 28.06 -1.66
CA ALA A 7 14.51 28.94 -0.92
C ALA A 7 13.77 30.12 -0.28
N ALA A 8 12.80 30.73 -0.97
CA ALA A 8 11.97 31.80 -0.40
C ALA A 8 11.08 31.30 0.76
N GLN A 9 10.49 30.10 0.63
CA GLN A 9 9.67 29.49 1.69
C GLN A 9 10.49 29.13 2.94
N ILE A 10 11.67 28.52 2.75
CA ILE A 10 12.57 28.17 3.85
C ILE A 10 13.10 29.43 4.52
N GLN A 11 13.49 30.44 3.75
CA GLN A 11 14.00 31.70 4.28
C GLN A 11 12.93 32.47 5.07
N SER A 12 11.66 32.41 4.64
CA SER A 12 10.52 32.94 5.39
C SER A 12 10.30 32.21 6.72
N HIS A 13 10.36 30.87 6.73
CA HIS A 13 10.22 30.07 7.96
C HIS A 13 11.39 30.27 8.93
N PHE A 14 12.61 30.41 8.42
CA PHE A 14 13.80 30.64 9.23
C PHE A 14 13.79 32.03 9.89
N PHE A 15 13.31 33.05 9.17
CA PHE A 15 13.08 34.39 9.72
C PHE A 15 12.06 34.36 10.88
N PHE A 16 11.01 33.55 10.77
CA PHE A 16 9.98 33.41 11.79
C PHE A 16 10.49 32.69 13.06
N LEU A 17 11.38 31.72 12.92
CA LEU A 17 12.00 31.03 14.06
C LEU A 17 13.04 31.91 14.78
N HIS A 18 13.71 32.82 14.08
CA HIS A 18 14.66 33.76 14.70
C HIS A 18 13.98 34.91 15.46
N SER A 19 12.74 35.30 15.14
CA SER A 19 12.05 36.41 15.82
C SER A 19 11.57 36.11 17.24
N HIS A 20 11.61 34.85 17.71
CA HIS A 20 11.09 34.45 19.02
C HIS A 20 12.15 34.14 20.09
N VAL A 21 13.44 34.26 19.79
CA VAL A 21 14.51 34.01 20.76
C VAL A 21 15.15 35.34 21.16
N SER A 22 14.50 36.08 22.06
CA SER A 22 15.08 37.26 22.69
C SER A 22 15.18 37.08 24.20
N SER A 23 16.38 37.33 24.75
CA SER A 23 16.75 37.53 26.16
C SER A 23 17.34 36.35 26.96
N THR A 24 18.52 35.86 26.55
CA THR A 24 19.56 35.44 27.51
C THR A 24 20.91 36.09 27.15
N PRO A 25 21.55 36.86 28.06
CA PRO A 25 22.77 37.60 27.75
C PRO A 25 24.02 36.83 28.22
N SER A 26 24.59 35.93 27.40
CA SER A 26 25.96 35.40 27.62
C SER A 26 26.52 34.57 26.44
N LEU A 27 26.43 35.05 25.20
CA LEU A 27 27.05 34.39 24.02
C LEU A 27 27.68 35.43 23.08
N ARG A 28 28.62 36.23 23.59
CA ARG A 28 29.30 37.31 22.84
C ARG A 28 30.45 36.85 21.92
N ASN A 29 30.44 35.61 21.44
CA ASN A 29 31.53 35.13 20.57
C ASN A 29 31.07 34.13 19.49
N MET A 30 29.86 34.31 18.94
CA MET A 30 29.36 33.54 17.79
C MET A 30 29.08 34.38 16.54
N ASP A 31 29.39 35.68 16.54
CA ASP A 31 29.01 36.63 15.48
C ASP A 31 29.70 36.43 14.11
N ASN A 32 30.52 35.38 13.93
CA ASN A 32 31.33 35.21 12.71
C ASN A 32 31.14 33.89 11.96
N LEU A 33 30.25 33.00 12.39
CA LEU A 33 29.92 31.82 11.58
C LEU A 33 28.68 32.11 10.75
N LYS A 34 28.86 32.85 9.65
CA LYS A 34 27.87 33.02 8.57
C LYS A 34 27.73 31.69 7.81
N LEU A 35 27.30 30.64 8.50
CA LEU A 35 27.00 29.35 7.92
C LEU A 35 25.73 29.51 7.07
N ASN A 36 25.85 29.20 5.79
CA ASN A 36 24.70 29.16 4.92
C ASN A 36 23.80 28.00 5.39
N PRO A 37 22.50 28.21 5.65
CA PRO A 37 21.58 27.13 6.04
C PRO A 37 21.59 25.96 5.06
N PHE A 38 21.89 26.22 3.78
CA PHE A 38 22.05 25.23 2.72
C PHE A 38 23.35 24.41 2.78
N GLU A 39 24.17 24.62 3.82
CA GLU A 39 25.35 23.82 4.13
C GLU A 39 25.14 22.92 5.34
N ILE A 40 23.99 23.00 6.02
CA ILE A 40 23.64 22.23 7.21
C ILE A 40 22.89 20.96 6.79
N PRO A 41 23.49 19.75 6.90
CA PRO A 41 22.85 18.51 6.47
C PRO A 41 21.51 18.24 7.16
N GLU A 42 21.36 18.64 8.42
CA GLU A 42 20.16 18.47 9.23
C GLU A 42 18.95 19.24 8.68
N ILE A 43 19.18 20.32 7.94
CA ILE A 43 18.13 21.08 7.24
C ILE A 43 17.87 20.47 5.86
N LEU A 44 18.93 20.09 5.15
CA LEU A 44 18.82 19.53 3.81
C LEU A 44 18.12 18.17 3.79
N LEU A 45 18.45 17.26 4.71
CA LEU A 45 17.91 15.88 4.71
C LEU A 45 16.37 15.84 4.69
N PRO A 46 15.63 16.51 5.61
CA PRO A 46 14.17 16.54 5.55
C PRO A 46 13.61 17.12 4.25
N ILE A 47 14.28 18.12 3.66
CA ILE A 47 13.89 18.67 2.36
C ILE A 47 14.07 17.60 1.27
N GLY A 48 15.21 16.91 1.27
CA GLY A 48 15.51 15.85 0.31
C GLY A 48 14.53 14.69 0.37
N GLU A 49 13.99 14.36 1.56
CA GLU A 49 12.96 13.32 1.72
C GLU A 49 11.60 13.69 1.12
N LEU A 50 11.33 14.98 0.90
CA LEU A 50 10.12 15.47 0.23
C LEU A 50 10.27 15.56 -1.30
N LEU A 51 11.49 15.42 -1.82
CA LEU A 51 11.77 15.49 -3.25
C LEU A 51 11.65 14.12 -3.90
N ASP A 52 11.16 14.09 -5.14
CA ASP A 52 11.23 12.88 -5.94
C ASP A 52 12.67 12.57 -6.37
N GLN A 53 12.91 11.36 -6.84
CA GLN A 53 14.25 10.92 -7.22
C GLN A 53 14.88 11.79 -8.33
N LYS A 54 14.08 12.34 -9.23
CA LYS A 54 14.55 13.17 -10.35
C LYS A 54 15.02 14.52 -9.84
N ASP A 55 14.28 15.12 -8.92
CA ASP A 55 14.62 16.40 -8.28
C ASP A 55 15.85 16.28 -7.39
N ILE A 56 16.00 15.16 -6.66
CA ILE A 56 17.22 14.89 -5.90
C ILE A 56 18.45 14.84 -6.82
N LEU A 57 18.34 14.17 -7.98
CA LEU A 57 19.41 14.08 -8.98
C LEU A 57 19.79 15.46 -9.57
N ASN A 58 18.82 16.36 -9.71
CA ASN A 58 19.09 17.74 -10.11
C ASN A 58 19.78 18.52 -8.98
N CYS A 59 19.32 18.33 -7.74
CA CYS A 59 19.83 19.02 -6.57
C CYS A 59 21.29 18.68 -6.25
N ILE A 60 21.74 17.43 -6.41
CA ILE A 60 23.15 17.06 -6.19
C ILE A 60 24.14 17.78 -7.12
N ARG A 61 23.66 18.39 -8.21
CA ARG A 61 24.49 19.15 -9.17
C ARG A 61 24.64 20.62 -8.78
N VAL A 62 23.84 21.10 -7.82
CA VAL A 62 23.79 22.52 -7.45
C VAL A 62 25.02 22.94 -6.64
N SER A 63 25.39 22.18 -5.61
CA SER A 63 26.50 22.51 -4.73
C SER A 63 27.16 21.27 -4.11
N LYS A 64 28.38 21.43 -3.57
CA LYS A 64 29.08 20.35 -2.85
C LYS A 64 28.34 19.90 -1.60
N ALA A 65 27.66 20.82 -0.90
CA ALA A 65 26.85 20.49 0.28
C ALA A 65 25.67 19.61 -0.12
N PHE A 66 24.92 20.02 -1.16
CA PHE A 66 23.80 19.23 -1.69
C PHE A 66 24.26 17.86 -2.16
N HIS A 67 25.38 17.79 -2.89
CA HIS A 67 25.96 16.52 -3.31
C HIS A 67 26.25 15.60 -2.12
N ARG A 68 26.95 16.10 -1.09
CA ARG A 68 27.32 15.31 0.09
C ARG A 68 26.10 14.84 0.90
N THR A 69 25.07 15.66 1.02
CA THR A 69 23.88 15.31 1.80
C THR A 69 22.93 14.41 1.04
N PHE A 70 22.68 14.66 -0.25
CA PHE A 70 21.68 13.92 -1.01
C PHE A 70 22.20 12.65 -1.67
N ILE A 71 23.52 12.47 -1.79
CA ILE A 71 24.07 11.20 -2.27
C ILE A 71 23.64 10.04 -1.37
N SER A 72 23.52 10.24 -0.06
CA SER A 72 23.04 9.21 0.86
C SER A 72 21.57 8.85 0.59
N LEU A 73 20.72 9.82 0.26
CA LEU A 73 19.31 9.58 -0.08
C LEU A 73 19.15 8.83 -1.40
N ILE A 74 19.99 9.13 -2.41
CA ILE A 74 19.98 8.43 -3.70
C ILE A 74 20.36 6.96 -3.51
N TRP A 75 21.41 6.70 -2.73
CA TRP A 75 21.92 5.35 -2.51
C TRP A 75 21.24 4.61 -1.36
N ARG A 76 20.37 5.27 -0.59
CA ARG A 76 19.60 4.64 0.50
C ARG A 76 18.84 3.42 0.03
N LYS A 77 18.21 3.54 -1.16
CA LYS A 77 17.43 2.49 -1.79
C LYS A 77 17.97 2.21 -3.18
N ILE A 78 18.38 0.98 -3.42
CA ILE A 78 18.78 0.52 -4.76
C ILE A 78 17.79 -0.52 -5.29
N ILE A 79 17.55 -0.46 -6.59
CA ILE A 79 16.78 -1.46 -7.33
C ILE A 79 17.75 -2.14 -8.28
N VAL A 80 17.76 -3.47 -8.25
CA VAL A 80 18.63 -4.35 -9.04
C VAL A 80 17.72 -5.19 -9.93
N GLY A 81 17.72 -4.91 -11.23
CA GLY A 81 16.83 -5.55 -12.19
C GLY A 81 17.35 -5.43 -13.63
N PRO A 82 16.70 -6.08 -14.62
CA PRO A 82 17.13 -6.09 -16.02
C PRO A 82 17.34 -4.70 -16.63
N GLN A 83 16.60 -3.70 -16.17
CA GLN A 83 16.67 -2.33 -16.67
C GLN A 83 17.58 -1.41 -15.83
N ARG A 84 17.88 -1.80 -14.59
CA ARG A 84 18.53 -0.96 -13.59
C ARG A 84 19.44 -1.83 -12.75
N ASP A 85 20.70 -1.92 -13.15
CA ASP A 85 21.72 -2.64 -12.38
C ASP A 85 22.86 -1.67 -12.05
N PRO A 86 22.98 -1.23 -10.77
CA PRO A 86 24.09 -0.39 -10.38
C PRO A 86 25.40 -1.18 -10.55
N SER A 87 26.36 -0.63 -11.27
CA SER A 87 27.66 -1.30 -11.45
C SER A 87 28.28 -1.67 -10.08
N SER A 88 28.93 -2.83 -9.98
CA SER A 88 29.56 -3.32 -8.74
C SER A 88 30.50 -2.27 -8.11
N LYS A 89 31.21 -1.50 -8.95
CA LYS A 89 32.09 -0.40 -8.50
C LYS A 89 31.31 0.73 -7.80
N ALA A 90 30.10 1.03 -8.26
CA ALA A 90 29.24 2.05 -7.67
C ALA A 90 28.63 1.55 -6.35
N VAL A 91 28.16 0.30 -6.31
CA VAL A 91 27.68 -0.34 -5.06
C VAL A 91 28.78 -0.32 -4.00
N GLN A 92 29.99 -0.74 -4.33
CA GLN A 92 31.12 -0.72 -3.40
C GLN A 92 31.49 0.68 -2.90
N ARG A 93 31.38 1.69 -3.76
CA ARG A 93 31.70 3.08 -3.41
C ARG A 93 30.68 3.71 -2.46
N HIS A 94 29.46 3.18 -2.42
CA HIS A 94 28.33 3.78 -1.71
C HIS A 94 27.65 2.83 -0.72
N LYS A 95 28.29 1.71 -0.37
CA LYS A 95 27.74 0.67 0.49
C LYS A 95 27.40 1.14 1.90
N GLU A 96 28.03 2.20 2.38
CA GLU A 96 27.74 2.83 3.67
C GLU A 96 26.41 3.63 3.69
N TYR A 97 25.78 3.82 2.53
CA TYR A 97 24.48 4.48 2.42
C TYR A 97 23.34 3.53 2.12
N ILE A 98 23.61 2.34 1.60
CA ILE A 98 22.58 1.39 1.17
C ILE A 98 21.90 0.76 2.39
N GLU A 99 20.63 1.07 2.56
CA GLU A 99 19.77 0.57 3.63
C GLU A 99 18.68 -0.38 3.09
N GLU A 100 18.27 -0.18 1.83
CA GLU A 100 17.25 -0.99 1.17
C GLU A 100 17.76 -1.52 -0.18
N ILE A 101 17.57 -2.81 -0.43
CA ILE A 101 17.79 -3.43 -1.74
C ILE A 101 16.49 -4.06 -2.24
N THR A 102 16.15 -3.81 -3.49
CA THR A 102 15.03 -4.46 -4.17
C THR A 102 15.54 -5.15 -5.42
N PHE A 103 15.39 -6.46 -5.51
CA PHE A 103 15.67 -7.22 -6.72
C PHE A 103 14.38 -7.32 -7.53
N GLU A 104 14.37 -6.84 -8.77
CA GLU A 104 13.17 -6.80 -9.62
C GLU A 104 13.37 -7.66 -10.88
N SER A 105 12.61 -8.76 -11.00
CA SER A 105 12.68 -9.72 -12.11
C SER A 105 14.11 -10.15 -12.43
N TYR A 106 14.93 -10.33 -11.39
CA TYR A 106 16.36 -10.54 -11.55
C TYR A 106 16.65 -12.03 -11.75
N ALA A 107 17.09 -12.40 -12.95
CA ALA A 107 17.53 -13.75 -13.25
C ALA A 107 19.01 -13.91 -12.89
N PHE A 108 19.31 -14.62 -11.80
CA PHE A 108 20.68 -14.92 -11.38
C PHE A 108 21.28 -15.99 -12.31
N LYS A 109 21.74 -15.58 -13.48
CA LYS A 109 22.50 -16.45 -14.41
C LYS A 109 23.90 -16.76 -13.89
N VAL A 110 24.37 -15.98 -12.93
CA VAL A 110 25.69 -16.03 -12.29
C VAL A 110 25.50 -16.15 -10.78
N PRO A 111 26.53 -16.63 -10.03
CA PRO A 111 26.51 -16.60 -8.58
C PRO A 111 26.15 -15.21 -8.05
N PHE A 112 25.57 -15.18 -6.83
CA PHE A 112 25.14 -13.94 -6.21
C PHE A 112 26.28 -12.92 -6.18
N PRO A 113 26.04 -11.66 -6.56
CA PRO A 113 27.13 -10.70 -6.67
C PRO A 113 27.75 -10.40 -5.29
N GLU A 114 29.05 -10.70 -5.13
CA GLU A 114 29.81 -10.53 -3.89
C GLU A 114 29.73 -9.09 -3.34
N GLU A 115 29.46 -8.11 -4.20
CA GLU A 115 29.34 -6.72 -3.79
C GLU A 115 28.25 -6.47 -2.74
N PHE A 116 27.16 -7.24 -2.78
CA PHE A 116 26.04 -7.08 -1.86
C PHE A 116 26.29 -7.73 -0.49
N GLU A 117 27.26 -8.65 -0.38
CA GLU A 117 27.64 -9.27 0.89
C GLU A 117 28.32 -8.26 1.84
N SER A 118 28.83 -7.16 1.30
CA SER A 118 29.57 -6.14 2.06
C SER A 118 28.72 -4.97 2.59
N LEU A 119 27.39 -5.02 2.43
CA LEU A 119 26.48 -3.93 2.77
C LEU A 119 26.24 -3.81 4.28
N GLN A 120 26.95 -2.91 4.95
CA GLN A 120 26.95 -2.85 6.43
C GLN A 120 25.65 -2.33 7.06
N ARG A 121 24.78 -1.66 6.30
CA ARG A 121 23.57 -0.97 6.83
C ARG A 121 22.27 -1.52 6.27
N LEU A 122 22.32 -2.69 5.63
CA LEU A 122 21.16 -3.29 4.98
C LEU A 122 20.07 -3.64 6.00
N GLN A 123 18.95 -2.92 5.94
CA GLN A 123 17.80 -3.03 6.83
C GLN A 123 16.59 -3.65 6.13
N SER A 124 16.44 -3.43 4.82
CA SER A 124 15.32 -3.95 4.05
C SER A 124 15.79 -4.69 2.82
N ILE A 125 15.23 -5.88 2.60
CA ILE A 125 15.47 -6.69 1.42
C ILE A 125 14.12 -7.03 0.78
N ALA A 126 13.97 -6.75 -0.51
CA ALA A 126 12.76 -7.07 -1.25
C ALA A 126 13.11 -7.83 -2.53
N TYR A 127 12.35 -8.89 -2.81
CA TYR A 127 12.38 -9.66 -4.04
C TYR A 127 11.05 -9.48 -4.73
N LYS A 128 11.10 -8.84 -5.90
CA LYS A 128 9.95 -8.47 -6.73
C LYS A 128 10.07 -9.07 -8.11
N GLY A 129 8.96 -9.47 -8.72
CA GLY A 129 8.99 -10.10 -10.04
C GLY A 129 9.69 -11.46 -10.02
N GLN A 130 9.60 -12.20 -11.13
CA GLN A 130 10.23 -13.51 -11.30
C GLN A 130 11.75 -13.45 -11.12
N CYS A 131 12.22 -13.66 -9.89
CA CYS A 131 13.64 -13.82 -9.58
C CYS A 131 13.98 -15.31 -9.67
N SER A 132 15.02 -15.71 -10.38
CA SER A 132 15.40 -17.13 -10.45
C SER A 132 16.79 -17.35 -9.87
N TRP A 133 16.91 -18.34 -8.98
CA TRP A 133 18.13 -18.60 -8.22
C TRP A 133 18.68 -19.99 -8.52
N PRO A 134 19.94 -20.13 -8.93
CA PRO A 134 20.55 -21.45 -9.06
C PRO A 134 20.80 -22.09 -7.68
N THR A 135 21.12 -21.30 -6.64
CA THR A 135 21.13 -21.74 -5.23
C THR A 135 21.17 -20.52 -4.29
N PRO A 136 20.21 -20.33 -3.36
CA PRO A 136 20.15 -19.12 -2.53
C PRO A 136 21.05 -19.18 -1.28
N VAL A 137 22.19 -19.89 -1.34
CA VAL A 137 23.16 -19.98 -0.22
C VAL A 137 23.69 -18.59 0.16
N HIS A 138 23.97 -17.74 -0.83
CA HIS A 138 24.47 -16.39 -0.57
C HIS A 138 23.41 -15.50 0.09
N LEU A 139 22.15 -15.63 -0.31
CA LEU A 139 21.04 -14.93 0.33
C LEU A 139 20.91 -15.34 1.81
N ILE A 140 20.98 -16.64 2.09
CA ILE A 140 21.02 -17.15 3.46
C ILE A 140 22.17 -16.51 4.26
N ASN A 141 23.37 -16.52 3.70
CA ASN A 141 24.55 -15.93 4.36
C ASN A 141 24.39 -14.43 4.60
N GLN A 142 23.79 -13.70 3.65
CA GLN A 142 23.53 -12.27 3.79
C GLN A 142 22.51 -12.01 4.90
N ILE A 143 21.40 -12.75 4.94
CA ILE A 143 20.40 -12.63 6.01
C ILE A 143 21.05 -12.92 7.36
N LYS A 144 21.86 -13.98 7.47
CA LYS A 144 22.58 -14.30 8.72
C LYS A 144 23.58 -13.22 9.13
N ALA A 145 24.33 -12.68 8.17
CA ALA A 145 25.30 -11.62 8.43
C ALA A 145 24.64 -10.31 8.91
N HIS A 146 23.40 -10.06 8.51
CA HIS A 146 22.66 -8.83 8.82
C HIS A 146 21.43 -9.07 9.71
N SER A 147 21.33 -10.22 10.38
CA SER A 147 20.14 -10.64 11.13
C SER A 147 19.75 -9.64 12.23
N PHE A 148 20.73 -8.97 12.84
CA PHE A 148 20.51 -7.95 13.86
C PHE A 148 20.14 -6.56 13.29
N ILE A 149 20.23 -6.34 11.98
CA ILE A 149 19.92 -5.04 11.34
C ILE A 149 18.64 -5.12 10.51
N ILE A 150 18.38 -6.28 9.90
CA ILE A 150 17.21 -6.47 9.03
C ILE A 150 15.93 -6.23 9.84
N THR A 151 15.13 -5.29 9.35
CA THR A 151 13.82 -4.92 9.91
C THR A 151 12.67 -5.26 8.96
N SER A 152 12.94 -5.35 7.66
CA SER A 152 11.93 -5.53 6.62
C SER A 152 12.38 -6.56 5.59
N PHE A 153 11.47 -7.48 5.27
CA PHE A 153 11.73 -8.51 4.27
C PHE A 153 10.48 -8.77 3.40
N GLN A 154 10.63 -8.71 2.08
CA GLN A 154 9.52 -8.88 1.12
C GLN A 154 9.86 -9.93 0.06
N LEU A 155 8.92 -10.84 -0.21
CA LEU A 155 8.98 -11.90 -1.22
C LEU A 155 7.73 -11.85 -2.09
N SER A 156 7.86 -11.68 -3.42
CA SER A 156 6.69 -11.54 -4.29
C SER A 156 6.49 -12.59 -5.39
N ASP A 157 7.38 -13.58 -5.61
CA ASP A 157 7.42 -14.36 -6.87
C ASP A 157 8.17 -15.70 -6.86
N TYR A 158 7.74 -16.61 -7.76
CA TYR A 158 8.09 -18.04 -7.97
C TYR A 158 9.52 -18.49 -7.61
N VAL A 159 9.91 -18.44 -6.34
CA VAL A 159 11.22 -18.91 -5.87
C VAL A 159 11.05 -20.02 -4.85
N GLU A 160 11.53 -21.20 -5.19
CA GLU A 160 11.74 -22.26 -4.21
C GLU A 160 12.86 -21.85 -3.24
N TYR A 161 12.49 -21.58 -1.98
CA TYR A 161 13.45 -21.28 -0.93
C TYR A 161 13.82 -22.55 -0.16
N PRO A 162 15.12 -22.88 -0.01
CA PRO A 162 15.55 -24.02 0.78
C PRO A 162 15.30 -23.78 2.27
N PRO A 163 15.19 -24.86 3.08
CA PRO A 163 14.99 -24.79 4.54
C PRO A 163 15.85 -23.74 5.27
N GLY A 164 17.14 -23.66 4.96
CA GLY A 164 18.09 -22.77 5.63
C GLY A 164 17.80 -21.27 5.45
N PHE A 165 16.96 -20.91 4.47
CA PHE A 165 16.48 -19.54 4.27
C PHE A 165 15.57 -19.08 5.40
N TRP A 166 14.58 -19.91 5.75
CA TRP A 166 13.64 -19.59 6.82
C TRP A 166 14.32 -19.59 8.18
N GLU A 167 15.27 -20.49 8.40
CA GLU A 167 16.14 -20.48 9.58
C GLU A 167 16.86 -19.14 9.73
N ALA A 168 17.47 -18.64 8.65
CA ALA A 168 18.16 -17.36 8.68
C ALA A 168 17.22 -16.18 8.96
N LEU A 169 16.01 -16.17 8.38
CA LEU A 169 15.02 -15.13 8.68
C LEU A 169 14.56 -15.18 10.14
N LEU A 170 14.42 -16.37 10.72
CA LEU A 170 14.11 -16.54 12.14
C LEU A 170 15.24 -16.14 13.08
N GLU A 171 16.47 -15.96 12.58
CA GLU A 171 17.56 -15.35 13.35
C GLU A 171 17.43 -13.80 13.39
N CYS A 172 16.54 -13.19 12.57
CA CYS A 172 16.36 -11.74 12.51
C CYS A 172 15.51 -11.20 13.66
N THR A 173 16.15 -10.79 14.75
CA THR A 173 15.47 -10.34 15.98
C THR A 173 14.76 -8.98 15.86
N ASN A 174 15.17 -8.17 14.88
CA ASN A 174 14.61 -6.84 14.63
C ASN A 174 13.60 -6.80 13.48
N LEU A 175 13.28 -7.97 12.89
CA LEU A 175 12.30 -8.08 11.82
C LEU A 175 10.91 -7.64 12.32
N ASN A 176 10.37 -6.57 11.75
CA ASN A 176 9.09 -5.96 12.13
C ASN A 176 8.09 -5.86 10.97
N HIS A 177 8.55 -6.12 9.74
CA HIS A 177 7.76 -6.17 8.53
C HIS A 177 8.15 -7.41 7.72
N LEU A 178 7.20 -8.30 7.53
CA LEU A 178 7.36 -9.50 6.70
C LEU A 178 6.19 -9.57 5.71
N GLU A 179 6.55 -9.64 4.42
CA GLU A 179 5.63 -9.79 3.31
C GLU A 179 6.02 -11.02 2.50
N VAL A 180 5.11 -11.99 2.41
CA VAL A 180 5.32 -13.23 1.67
C VAL A 180 4.14 -13.44 0.72
N ASN A 181 4.43 -13.52 -0.59
CA ASN A 181 3.45 -13.80 -1.63
C ASN A 181 3.47 -15.30 -2.00
N ARG A 182 2.31 -15.83 -2.40
CA ARG A 182 1.95 -17.27 -2.38
C ARG A 182 2.73 -18.21 -3.27
N ASN A 183 3.35 -17.75 -4.34
CA ASN A 183 3.77 -18.67 -5.39
C ASN A 183 4.98 -19.56 -5.03
N ASP A 184 5.52 -19.46 -3.81
CA ASP A 184 6.93 -19.74 -3.49
C ASP A 184 7.15 -20.76 -2.37
N ILE A 185 6.08 -21.18 -1.72
CA ILE A 185 6.20 -22.10 -0.60
C ILE A 185 5.98 -23.53 -1.11
N ASP A 186 6.96 -24.02 -1.87
CA ASP A 186 6.99 -25.42 -2.30
C ASP A 186 7.46 -26.37 -1.18
N VAL A 187 7.29 -27.67 -1.42
CA VAL A 187 7.62 -28.85 -0.60
C VAL A 187 8.96 -28.80 0.15
N ALA A 188 9.91 -27.92 -0.22
CA ALA A 188 11.15 -27.71 0.53
C ALA A 188 10.90 -27.26 1.99
N ALA A 189 9.79 -26.58 2.28
CA ALA A 189 9.36 -26.34 3.66
C ALA A 189 9.11 -27.65 4.45
N ASP A 190 8.71 -28.74 3.78
CA ASP A 190 8.50 -30.06 4.38
C ASP A 190 9.80 -30.71 4.86
N LEU A 191 10.94 -30.40 4.26
CA LEU A 191 12.25 -30.90 4.72
C LEU A 191 12.72 -30.17 5.99
N PHE A 192 12.43 -28.87 6.12
CA PHE A 192 12.62 -28.11 7.37
C PHE A 192 11.76 -28.70 8.51
N LEU A 193 10.55 -29.11 8.15
CA LEU A 193 9.59 -29.82 9.00
C LEU A 193 10.04 -31.22 9.42
N GLN A 194 10.69 -31.98 8.53
CA GLN A 194 11.19 -33.32 8.83
C GLN A 194 12.35 -33.30 9.84
N VAL A 195 13.19 -32.27 9.83
CA VAL A 195 14.27 -32.11 10.84
C VAL A 195 13.69 -31.84 12.23
N CYS A 196 12.47 -31.29 12.31
CA CYS A 196 11.76 -31.08 13.57
C CYS A 196 10.81 -32.24 13.96
N LYS A 197 11.03 -33.47 13.47
CA LYS A 197 10.22 -34.66 13.78
C LYS A 197 10.31 -35.07 15.26
N LYS A 198 9.32 -34.64 16.06
CA LYS A 198 8.66 -35.52 17.04
C LYS A 198 7.18 -35.63 16.64
N SER A 199 6.82 -36.82 16.15
CA SER A 199 5.47 -37.35 15.89
C SER A 199 4.50 -36.50 15.07
N TRP A 200 4.45 -36.70 13.75
CA TRP A 200 3.33 -36.29 12.90
C TRP A 200 2.94 -37.47 12.01
N ASN A 201 1.64 -37.77 11.92
CA ASN A 201 1.08 -38.80 11.06
C ASN A 201 1.08 -38.33 9.59
N ASP A 202 1.39 -39.25 8.68
CA ASP A 202 1.88 -39.07 7.31
C ASP A 202 0.85 -38.56 6.26
N GLN A 203 -0.26 -37.91 6.63
CA GLN A 203 -1.32 -37.57 5.65
C GLN A 203 -1.67 -36.09 5.47
N ASP A 204 -1.16 -35.19 6.32
CA ASP A 204 -1.36 -33.74 6.14
C ASP A 204 0.00 -33.08 5.89
N GLN A 205 0.20 -32.58 4.67
CA GLN A 205 1.33 -31.72 4.35
C GLN A 205 1.28 -30.50 5.29
N PRO A 206 2.28 -30.27 6.15
CA PRO A 206 2.16 -29.22 7.14
C PRO A 206 2.30 -27.84 6.49
N ASP A 207 1.23 -27.06 6.56
CA ASP A 207 1.22 -25.67 6.10
C ASP A 207 2.42 -24.90 6.69
N PHE A 208 3.26 -24.30 5.84
CA PHE A 208 4.53 -23.65 6.19
C PHE A 208 4.46 -22.68 7.38
N TYR A 209 3.41 -21.86 7.43
CA TYR A 209 3.21 -20.90 8.52
C TYR A 209 3.08 -21.61 9.88
N LYS A 210 2.60 -22.86 9.94
CA LYS A 210 2.54 -23.64 11.19
C LYS A 210 3.93 -23.94 11.74
N VAL A 211 4.92 -24.04 10.87
CA VAL A 211 6.27 -24.43 11.24
C VAL A 211 7.03 -23.23 11.70
N VAL A 212 7.14 -22.25 10.82
CA VAL A 212 7.97 -21.08 11.01
C VAL A 212 7.38 -20.23 12.12
N LEU A 213 6.07 -20.02 12.10
CA LEU A 213 5.45 -19.02 12.97
C LEU A 213 4.86 -19.62 14.26
N LEU A 214 4.42 -20.89 14.26
CA LEU A 214 3.95 -21.52 15.51
C LEU A 214 5.08 -22.17 16.32
N ARG A 215 6.19 -22.63 15.71
CA ARG A 215 7.28 -23.27 16.48
C ARG A 215 8.33 -22.32 17.02
N HIS A 216 8.51 -21.13 16.44
CA HIS A 216 9.49 -20.14 16.89
C HIS A 216 8.82 -18.87 17.44
N PRO A 217 8.27 -18.91 18.68
CA PRO A 217 7.46 -17.84 19.27
C PRO A 217 8.12 -16.47 19.33
N TRP A 218 9.43 -16.42 19.56
CA TRP A 218 10.12 -15.20 20.01
C TRP A 218 10.36 -14.19 18.89
N THR A 219 10.33 -14.60 17.62
CA THR A 219 10.57 -13.71 16.47
C THR A 219 9.36 -12.89 16.04
N LEU A 220 8.16 -13.17 16.56
CA LEU A 220 6.92 -12.54 16.08
C LEU A 220 6.40 -11.41 16.96
N ASN A 221 6.95 -11.24 18.17
CA ASN A 221 6.44 -10.25 19.13
C ASN A 221 6.55 -8.82 18.58
N ASN A 222 7.56 -8.57 17.74
CA ASN A 222 7.87 -7.27 17.14
C ASN A 222 7.25 -7.07 15.75
N LEU A 223 6.54 -8.07 15.21
CA LEU A 223 5.91 -7.94 13.90
C LEU A 223 4.75 -6.95 13.98
N SER A 224 4.93 -5.82 13.30
CA SER A 224 3.92 -4.78 13.19
C SER A 224 3.06 -4.93 11.95
N ALA A 225 3.55 -5.65 10.94
CA ALA A 225 2.86 -5.84 9.69
C ALA A 225 3.08 -7.26 9.15
N LEU A 226 1.98 -7.93 8.83
CA LEU A 226 1.94 -9.30 8.33
C LEU A 226 1.05 -9.36 7.10
N TYR A 227 1.62 -9.79 5.98
CA TYR A 227 0.92 -9.93 4.71
C TYR A 227 1.09 -11.35 4.18
N PHE A 228 -0.04 -12.03 4.00
CA PHE A 228 -0.18 -13.29 3.31
C PHE A 228 -1.12 -13.06 2.14
N PHE A 229 -0.53 -12.84 0.98
CA PHE A 229 -1.30 -12.70 -0.24
C PHE A 229 -1.66 -14.10 -0.72
N GLU A 230 -2.94 -14.34 -1.01
CA GLU A 230 -3.49 -15.52 -1.65
C GLU A 230 -3.41 -16.85 -0.84
N GLU A 231 -2.56 -16.97 0.19
CA GLU A 231 -2.55 -18.14 1.07
C GLU A 231 -3.76 -18.15 2.00
N MET A 232 -4.49 -19.27 1.96
CA MET A 232 -5.61 -19.47 2.86
C MET A 232 -5.09 -20.02 4.19
N ILE A 233 -4.97 -19.15 5.19
CA ILE A 233 -4.60 -19.56 6.55
C ILE A 233 -5.84 -20.11 7.24
N LYS A 234 -5.68 -21.26 7.91
CA LYS A 234 -6.76 -21.81 8.74
C LYS A 234 -6.97 -20.91 9.95
N ASP A 235 -8.22 -20.63 10.28
CA ASP A 235 -8.58 -19.73 11.39
C ASP A 235 -7.89 -20.06 12.71
N LYS A 236 -7.79 -21.35 13.06
CA LYS A 236 -7.09 -21.82 14.26
C LYS A 236 -5.61 -21.40 14.29
N ASP A 237 -4.95 -21.44 13.15
CA ASP A 237 -3.53 -21.11 13.05
C ASP A 237 -3.34 -19.59 13.06
N LEU A 238 -4.19 -18.84 12.34
CA LEU A 238 -4.20 -17.38 12.44
C LEU A 238 -4.48 -16.92 13.88
N ALA A 239 -5.43 -17.55 14.58
CA ALA A 239 -5.71 -17.28 15.98
C ALA A 239 -4.46 -17.52 16.85
N ALA A 240 -3.76 -18.64 16.64
CA ALA A 240 -2.53 -18.94 17.36
C ALA A 240 -1.40 -17.92 17.06
N LEU A 241 -1.35 -17.37 15.84
CA LEU A 241 -0.44 -16.28 15.47
C LEU A 241 -0.82 -14.97 16.16
N LEU A 242 -2.08 -14.56 16.05
CA LEU A 242 -2.59 -13.34 16.66
C LEU A 242 -2.37 -13.37 18.17
N ARG A 243 -2.59 -14.52 18.84
CA ARG A 243 -2.31 -14.72 20.27
C ARG A 243 -0.91 -14.28 20.69
N ARG A 244 0.06 -14.36 19.79
CA ARG A 244 1.46 -14.04 20.06
C ARG A 244 1.88 -12.64 19.63
N MET A 245 1.19 -12.04 18.68
CA MET A 245 1.58 -10.74 18.14
C MET A 245 1.17 -9.62 19.09
N THR A 246 2.15 -8.94 19.68
CA THR A 246 1.89 -7.84 20.61
C THR A 246 1.82 -6.47 19.94
N GLU A 247 2.40 -6.33 18.75
CA GLU A 247 2.58 -5.02 18.09
C GLU A 247 1.91 -4.92 16.71
N LEU A 248 1.04 -5.88 16.38
CA LEU A 248 0.36 -5.92 15.09
C LEU A 248 -0.44 -4.63 14.83
N LYS A 249 -0.10 -3.96 13.73
CA LYS A 249 -0.77 -2.79 13.18
C LYS A 249 -1.43 -3.08 11.84
N ARG A 250 -0.86 -3.98 11.04
CA ARG A 250 -1.33 -4.28 9.68
C ARG A 250 -1.42 -5.78 9.47
N LEU A 251 -2.60 -6.25 9.12
CA LEU A 251 -2.86 -7.65 8.79
C LEU A 251 -3.55 -7.71 7.43
N ASN A 252 -2.96 -8.45 6.51
CA ASN A 252 -3.58 -8.78 5.23
C ASN A 252 -3.50 -10.29 5.05
N VAL A 253 -4.63 -10.98 5.13
CA VAL A 253 -4.69 -12.44 5.08
C VAL A 253 -5.97 -12.91 4.38
N SER A 254 -5.85 -13.94 3.55
CA SER A 254 -6.99 -14.70 3.05
C SER A 254 -7.30 -15.84 4.03
N ILE A 255 -8.56 -16.04 4.43
CA ILE A 255 -8.95 -17.06 5.43
C ILE A 255 -9.87 -18.10 4.79
N TYR A 256 -9.51 -19.39 4.91
CA TYR A 256 -10.23 -20.51 4.30
C TYR A 256 -11.67 -20.65 4.83
N GLU A 257 -11.83 -20.65 6.15
CA GLU A 257 -13.08 -21.00 6.85
C GLU A 257 -13.20 -20.23 8.17
N SER A 258 -14.45 -20.03 8.63
CA SER A 258 -14.88 -19.38 9.89
C SER A 258 -13.79 -18.61 10.64
N SER A 259 -13.77 -17.29 10.54
CA SER A 259 -12.77 -16.44 11.21
C SER A 259 -13.07 -16.21 12.71
N GLN A 260 -13.74 -17.15 13.38
CA GLN A 260 -14.25 -16.94 14.72
C GLN A 260 -13.13 -16.93 15.77
N LEU A 261 -12.17 -17.85 15.69
CA LEU A 261 -11.06 -17.92 16.64
C LEU A 261 -10.10 -16.75 16.42
N SER A 262 -9.77 -16.42 15.18
CA SER A 262 -8.90 -15.29 14.87
C SER A 262 -9.53 -13.97 15.28
N LEU A 263 -10.83 -13.79 15.05
CA LEU A 263 -11.57 -12.63 15.54
C LEU A 263 -11.61 -12.60 17.07
N GLN A 264 -11.82 -13.74 17.74
CA GLN A 264 -11.78 -13.82 19.19
C GLN A 264 -10.41 -13.38 19.74
N GLU A 265 -9.32 -13.83 19.15
CA GLU A 265 -7.97 -13.43 19.58
C GLU A 265 -7.65 -11.96 19.26
N LEU A 266 -8.16 -11.44 18.13
CA LEU A 266 -8.05 -10.02 17.77
C LEU A 266 -8.75 -9.12 18.78
N LEU A 267 -9.87 -9.57 19.34
CA LEU A 267 -10.73 -8.83 20.26
C LEU A 267 -10.50 -9.16 21.73
N ALA A 268 -9.64 -10.13 22.03
CA ALA A 268 -9.42 -10.60 23.40
C ALA A 268 -8.90 -9.48 24.32
N ASP A 269 -9.56 -9.29 25.46
CA ASP A 269 -9.19 -8.33 26.52
C ASP A 269 -7.79 -8.54 27.06
N LYS A 270 -7.37 -9.81 27.09
CA LYS A 270 -6.10 -10.24 27.65
C LYS A 270 -5.48 -11.24 26.70
N GLN A 271 -4.20 -11.04 26.45
CA GLN A 271 -3.39 -11.96 25.69
C GLN A 271 -2.23 -12.44 26.56
N GLU A 272 -2.10 -13.75 26.67
CA GLU A 272 -1.01 -14.39 27.38
C GLU A 272 0.16 -14.58 26.40
N VAL A 273 1.23 -13.80 26.60
CA VAL A 273 2.46 -13.93 25.81
C VAL A 273 3.31 -15.02 26.43
N MET A 274 3.44 -16.12 25.69
CA MET A 274 4.21 -17.28 26.06
C MET A 274 5.56 -17.28 25.35
N ASP A 275 6.66 -17.41 26.09
CA ASP A 275 8.01 -17.64 25.55
C ASP A 275 8.53 -19.00 26.04
N ASN A 276 8.91 -19.87 25.11
CA ASN A 276 9.37 -21.23 25.43
C ASN A 276 8.42 -22.01 26.36
N GLY A 277 7.12 -21.77 26.23
CA GLY A 277 6.09 -22.40 27.07
C GLY A 277 5.95 -21.80 28.47
N ARG A 278 6.62 -20.68 28.77
CA ARG A 278 6.46 -19.92 30.02
C ARG A 278 5.70 -18.62 29.76
N LEU A 279 4.74 -18.31 30.62
CA LEU A 279 4.04 -17.02 30.61
C LEU A 279 5.04 -15.92 30.98
N ILE A 280 5.39 -15.06 30.05
CA ILE A 280 6.31 -13.93 30.31
C ILE A 280 5.54 -12.66 30.64
N LYS A 281 4.42 -12.43 29.94
CA LYS A 281 3.71 -11.16 30.02
C LYS A 281 2.24 -11.34 29.68
N THR A 282 1.38 -10.70 30.45
CA THR A 282 -0.01 -10.46 30.04
C THR A 282 -0.07 -9.11 29.35
N ARG A 283 -0.55 -9.09 28.11
CA ARG A 283 -0.76 -7.85 27.36
C ARG A 283 -1.93 -7.09 28.00
N LEU A 284 -1.74 -5.79 28.24
CA LEU A 284 -2.78 -4.91 28.79
C LEU A 284 -3.72 -4.33 27.72
N TRP A 285 -3.29 -4.34 26.47
CA TRP A 285 -4.01 -3.74 25.33
C TRP A 285 -4.59 -4.83 24.46
N ARG A 286 -5.80 -4.63 23.95
CA ARG A 286 -6.39 -5.50 22.93
C ARG A 286 -5.64 -5.31 21.62
N LEU A 287 -5.59 -6.35 20.79
CA LEU A 287 -5.03 -6.20 19.44
C LEU A 287 -5.82 -5.19 18.61
N CYS A 288 -7.15 -5.18 18.74
CA CYS A 288 -8.02 -4.23 18.06
C CYS A 288 -7.72 -2.75 18.37
N GLU A 289 -7.03 -2.45 19.47
CA GLU A 289 -6.62 -1.09 19.83
C GLU A 289 -5.34 -0.63 19.10
N THR A 290 -4.56 -1.56 18.54
CA THR A 290 -3.32 -1.26 17.80
C THR A 290 -3.46 -1.38 16.30
N VAL A 291 -4.44 -2.13 15.83
CA VAL A 291 -4.63 -2.44 14.41
C VAL A 291 -5.15 -1.23 13.64
N GLU A 292 -4.43 -0.88 12.57
CA GLU A 292 -4.71 0.22 11.66
C GLU A 292 -5.19 -0.28 10.29
N MET A 293 -4.81 -1.49 9.87
CA MET A 293 -5.16 -2.05 8.57
C MET A 293 -5.55 -3.52 8.71
N LEU A 294 -6.74 -3.86 8.22
CA LEU A 294 -7.24 -5.23 8.10
C LEU A 294 -7.72 -5.47 6.68
N VAL A 295 -7.13 -6.47 6.04
CA VAL A 295 -7.61 -6.98 4.76
C VAL A 295 -7.87 -8.46 4.98
N PHE A 296 -9.14 -8.85 4.88
CA PHE A 296 -9.59 -10.22 5.06
C PHE A 296 -10.37 -10.65 3.84
N GLU A 297 -9.91 -11.65 3.11
CA GLU A 297 -10.75 -12.28 2.09
C GLU A 297 -11.57 -13.39 2.77
N THR A 298 -12.77 -13.04 3.25
CA THR A 298 -13.70 -14.04 3.80
C THR A 298 -15.16 -13.71 3.49
N ASN A 299 -15.93 -14.77 3.24
CA ASN A 299 -17.36 -14.69 2.96
C ASN A 299 -18.24 -14.74 4.21
N ASN A 300 -17.65 -14.77 5.41
CA ASN A 300 -18.38 -14.82 6.67
C ASN A 300 -19.00 -13.44 6.97
N SER A 301 -20.32 -13.41 7.13
CA SER A 301 -21.00 -12.20 7.60
C SER A 301 -20.74 -11.96 9.10
N GLY A 302 -20.98 -10.74 9.57
CA GLY A 302 -20.90 -10.36 10.99
C GLY A 302 -19.51 -9.98 11.47
N VAL A 303 -18.46 -10.46 10.79
CA VAL A 303 -17.06 -10.15 11.11
C VAL A 303 -16.76 -8.67 10.90
N ALA A 304 -17.22 -8.11 9.78
CA ALA A 304 -17.04 -6.68 9.46
C ALA A 304 -17.66 -5.79 10.54
N GLN A 305 -18.91 -6.03 10.91
CA GLN A 305 -19.61 -5.26 11.94
C GLN A 305 -18.87 -5.32 13.27
N THR A 306 -18.42 -6.51 13.67
CA THR A 306 -17.69 -6.71 14.92
C THR A 306 -16.35 -5.96 14.93
N ILE A 307 -15.62 -5.96 13.81
CA ILE A 307 -14.36 -5.21 13.68
C ILE A 307 -14.63 -3.70 13.76
N LEU A 308 -15.61 -3.20 13.00
CA LEU A 308 -15.94 -1.77 12.96
C LEU A 308 -16.40 -1.23 14.33
N SER A 309 -17.04 -2.06 15.15
CA SER A 309 -17.47 -1.67 16.50
C SER A 309 -16.40 -1.86 17.59
N ASN A 310 -15.24 -2.44 17.28
CA ASN A 310 -14.21 -2.73 18.30
C ASN A 310 -12.80 -2.21 17.98
N CYS A 311 -12.51 -1.75 16.75
CA CYS A 311 -11.17 -1.34 16.33
C CYS A 311 -11.05 0.20 16.16
N PRO A 312 -10.85 0.99 17.23
CA PRO A 312 -10.91 2.45 17.16
C PRO A 312 -9.81 3.09 16.31
N ARG A 313 -8.69 2.39 16.09
CA ARG A 313 -7.56 2.86 15.28
C ARG A 313 -7.60 2.43 13.82
N LEU A 314 -8.63 1.69 13.42
CA LEU A 314 -8.72 1.15 12.07
C LEU A 314 -8.84 2.27 11.03
N LYS A 315 -7.90 2.30 10.10
CA LYS A 315 -7.83 3.24 8.97
C LYS A 315 -8.25 2.59 7.65
N ARG A 316 -8.03 1.28 7.50
CA ARG A 316 -8.33 0.53 6.28
C ARG A 316 -8.95 -0.82 6.61
N LEU A 317 -10.11 -1.11 6.01
CA LEU A 317 -10.81 -2.38 6.10
C LEU A 317 -11.20 -2.87 4.70
N GLU A 318 -10.79 -4.09 4.34
CA GLU A 318 -11.10 -4.67 3.02
C GLU A 318 -11.51 -6.15 3.06
N GLY A 319 -12.28 -6.55 2.05
CA GLY A 319 -12.53 -7.95 1.67
C GLY A 319 -13.61 -8.69 2.47
N LEU A 320 -14.19 -8.04 3.48
CA LEU A 320 -15.21 -8.64 4.32
C LEU A 320 -16.62 -8.51 3.75
N LYS A 321 -17.45 -9.52 4.04
CA LYS A 321 -18.90 -9.47 3.83
C LYS A 321 -19.61 -8.84 5.03
N ILE A 322 -20.61 -8.01 4.78
CA ILE A 322 -21.52 -7.47 5.80
C ILE A 322 -22.95 -7.45 5.26
N THR A 323 -23.94 -7.66 6.12
CA THR A 323 -25.36 -7.55 5.73
C THR A 323 -25.99 -6.22 6.12
N VAL A 324 -27.09 -5.86 5.47
CA VAL A 324 -27.88 -4.66 5.85
C VAL A 324 -28.42 -4.80 7.28
N ALA A 325 -28.91 -5.99 7.67
CA ALA A 325 -29.39 -6.21 9.03
C ALA A 325 -28.26 -6.08 10.07
N GLU A 326 -27.04 -6.52 9.76
CA GLU A 326 -25.87 -6.38 10.65
C GLU A 326 -25.51 -4.91 10.90
N ILE A 327 -25.56 -4.07 9.86
CA ILE A 327 -25.30 -2.63 9.99
C ILE A 327 -26.39 -1.97 10.84
N VAL A 328 -27.66 -2.24 10.53
CA VAL A 328 -28.79 -1.56 11.20
C VAL A 328 -28.95 -1.98 12.66
N ASN A 329 -28.76 -3.26 12.97
CA ASN A 329 -28.95 -3.81 14.31
C ASN A 329 -27.64 -3.89 15.11
N GLY A 330 -26.51 -3.59 14.48
CA GLY A 330 -25.19 -3.69 15.08
C GLY A 330 -24.88 -2.54 16.04
N ALA A 331 -23.80 -2.72 16.80
CA ALA A 331 -23.26 -1.66 17.64
C ALA A 331 -22.72 -0.49 16.81
N GLU A 332 -22.67 0.70 17.41
CA GLU A 332 -22.06 1.88 16.79
C GLU A 332 -20.60 1.61 16.41
N TRP A 333 -20.18 2.13 15.25
CA TRP A 333 -18.82 1.98 14.77
C TRP A 333 -17.89 2.91 15.55
N VAL A 334 -16.81 2.34 16.09
CA VAL A 334 -15.81 3.09 16.86
C VAL A 334 -14.59 3.49 16.02
N SER A 335 -14.50 3.00 14.78
CA SER A 335 -13.42 3.24 13.82
C SER A 335 -13.45 4.66 13.23
N THR A 336 -13.29 5.69 14.07
CA THR A 336 -13.38 7.10 13.63
C THR A 336 -12.26 7.54 12.68
N GLY A 337 -11.17 6.77 12.59
CA GLY A 337 -10.04 7.01 11.68
C GLY A 337 -10.14 6.30 10.33
N LEU A 338 -11.28 5.66 10.03
CA LEU A 338 -11.44 4.81 8.84
C LEU A 338 -11.47 5.64 7.56
N THR A 339 -10.36 5.64 6.82
CA THR A 339 -10.20 6.37 5.55
C THR A 339 -10.47 5.51 4.33
N HIS A 340 -10.46 4.18 4.48
CA HIS A 340 -10.62 3.25 3.35
C HIS A 340 -11.47 2.04 3.74
N LEU A 341 -12.59 1.85 3.06
CA LEU A 341 -13.55 0.77 3.31
C LEU A 341 -13.96 0.09 2.00
N ILE A 342 -13.59 -1.18 1.85
CA ILE A 342 -14.03 -2.04 0.73
C ILE A 342 -14.69 -3.29 1.33
N ILE A 343 -16.01 -3.37 1.24
CA ILE A 343 -16.78 -4.49 1.78
C ILE A 343 -17.78 -5.01 0.76
N HIS A 344 -18.13 -6.29 0.90
CA HIS A 344 -19.21 -6.93 0.15
C HIS A 344 -20.51 -6.76 0.94
N LEU A 345 -21.33 -5.78 0.55
CA LEU A 345 -22.65 -5.56 1.15
C LEU A 345 -23.68 -6.53 0.59
N GLU A 346 -24.24 -7.36 1.46
CA GLU A 346 -25.36 -8.25 1.14
C GLU A 346 -26.69 -7.66 1.62
N ALA A 347 -27.66 -7.54 0.72
CA ALA A 347 -28.99 -7.09 1.05
C ALA A 347 -29.85 -8.25 1.54
N ASP A 348 -29.86 -8.49 2.85
CA ASP A 348 -30.62 -9.55 3.53
C ASP A 348 -32.00 -9.07 4.06
N VAL A 349 -32.46 -7.91 3.59
CA VAL A 349 -33.75 -7.32 3.95
C VAL A 349 -34.72 -7.37 2.78
N ASP A 350 -36.02 -7.56 3.06
CA ASP A 350 -37.05 -7.58 2.01
C ASP A 350 -37.27 -6.16 1.44
N GLN A 351 -36.65 -5.90 0.30
CA GLN A 351 -36.73 -4.62 -0.41
C GLN A 351 -38.15 -4.28 -0.92
N LYS A 352 -39.09 -5.23 -0.93
CA LYS A 352 -40.49 -4.97 -1.30
C LYS A 352 -41.30 -4.38 -0.15
N THR A 353 -40.82 -4.54 1.09
CA THR A 353 -41.50 -4.04 2.28
C THR A 353 -41.00 -2.65 2.65
N GLU A 354 -41.89 -1.85 3.24
CA GLU A 354 -41.52 -0.53 3.78
C GLU A 354 -40.44 -0.66 4.86
N GLU A 355 -40.51 -1.69 5.70
CA GLU A 355 -39.52 -1.99 6.73
C GLU A 355 -38.14 -2.29 6.13
N GLY A 356 -38.05 -3.18 5.14
CA GLY A 356 -36.78 -3.50 4.50
C GLY A 356 -36.18 -2.31 3.75
N MET A 357 -37.01 -1.48 3.09
CA MET A 357 -36.56 -0.22 2.52
C MET A 357 -36.06 0.77 3.58
N ALA A 358 -36.72 0.86 4.73
CA ALA A 358 -36.28 1.71 5.84
C ALA A 358 -34.94 1.24 6.40
N LYS A 359 -34.76 -0.07 6.62
CA LYS A 359 -33.49 -0.67 7.05
C LYS A 359 -32.36 -0.38 6.06
N ALA A 360 -32.60 -0.58 4.76
CA ALA A 360 -31.62 -0.25 3.72
C ALA A 360 -31.20 1.22 3.78
N ARG A 361 -32.15 2.16 3.91
CA ARG A 361 -31.85 3.60 4.04
C ARG A 361 -31.00 3.92 5.26
N ILE A 362 -31.24 3.27 6.40
CA ILE A 362 -30.44 3.45 7.61
C ILE A 362 -29.00 2.94 7.39
N ALA A 363 -28.85 1.75 6.83
CA ALA A 363 -27.52 1.19 6.53
C ALA A 363 -26.72 2.08 5.57
N PHE A 364 -27.34 2.56 4.49
CA PHE A 364 -26.68 3.47 3.55
C PHE A 364 -26.31 4.81 4.19
N ARG A 365 -27.09 5.31 5.15
CA ARG A 365 -26.73 6.52 5.89
C ARG A 365 -25.48 6.31 6.73
N GLN A 366 -25.40 5.22 7.49
CA GLN A 366 -24.21 4.90 8.28
C GLN A 366 -22.96 4.71 7.41
N LEU A 367 -23.10 4.02 6.27
CA LEU A 367 -22.02 3.88 5.29
C LEU A 367 -21.59 5.24 4.70
N ALA A 368 -22.56 6.14 4.45
CA ALA A 368 -22.28 7.48 3.97
C ALA A 368 -21.54 8.31 5.02
N ASP A 369 -21.86 8.17 6.31
CA ASP A 369 -21.21 8.93 7.39
C ASP A 369 -19.71 8.60 7.50
N VAL A 370 -19.33 7.33 7.29
CA VAL A 370 -17.91 6.93 7.21
C VAL A 370 -17.21 7.48 5.97
N ASN A 371 -17.89 7.47 4.82
CA ASN A 371 -17.30 7.93 3.57
C ASN A 371 -17.23 9.45 3.48
N TYR A 372 -18.18 10.18 4.06
CA TYR A 372 -18.28 11.63 3.89
C TYR A 372 -17.10 12.36 4.55
N GLN A 373 -16.50 11.80 5.60
CA GLN A 373 -15.35 12.42 6.27
C GLN A 373 -14.03 12.25 5.52
N ASN A 374 -13.90 11.28 4.60
CA ASN A 374 -12.61 10.91 4.00
C ASN A 374 -12.60 10.81 2.46
N CYS A 375 -13.72 11.05 1.77
CA CYS A 375 -13.84 10.86 0.33
C CYS A 375 -13.71 12.18 -0.46
N LEU A 376 -12.50 12.74 -0.49
CA LEU A 376 -12.07 13.70 -1.52
C LEU A 376 -10.92 13.16 -2.40
N ASP A 377 -10.56 11.88 -2.27
CA ASP A 377 -9.51 11.25 -3.09
C ASP A 377 -10.04 10.15 -4.04
N GLU A 378 -9.47 10.18 -5.25
CA GLU A 378 -10.06 9.93 -6.57
C GLU A 378 -10.35 8.46 -6.96
N LYS A 379 -10.54 7.51 -6.02
CA LYS A 379 -10.67 6.07 -6.39
C LYS A 379 -11.60 5.23 -5.52
N MET A 380 -12.82 5.69 -5.27
CA MET A 380 -13.84 4.78 -4.71
C MET A 380 -14.58 4.04 -5.82
N LYS A 381 -14.06 2.86 -6.20
CA LYS A 381 -14.92 1.79 -6.74
C LYS A 381 -15.62 1.15 -5.55
N THR A 382 -16.78 1.68 -5.16
CA THR A 382 -17.73 0.85 -4.42
C THR A 382 -18.24 -0.19 -5.41
N THR A 383 -17.51 -1.30 -5.57
CA THR A 383 -18.03 -2.44 -6.32
C THR A 383 -19.05 -3.13 -5.44
N VAL A 384 -20.27 -2.57 -5.39
CA VAL A 384 -21.42 -3.29 -4.84
C VAL A 384 -21.73 -4.39 -5.84
N HIS A 385 -21.09 -5.55 -5.66
CA HIS A 385 -21.49 -6.76 -6.34
C HIS A 385 -22.86 -7.18 -5.79
N TYR A 386 -23.92 -6.64 -6.37
CA TYR A 386 -25.27 -7.17 -6.21
C TYR A 386 -25.30 -8.56 -6.88
N ASN A 387 -25.07 -9.60 -6.10
CA ASN A 387 -25.35 -10.97 -6.51
C ASN A 387 -26.87 -11.15 -6.59
N ALA A 388 -27.47 -10.79 -7.72
CA ALA A 388 -28.88 -11.08 -8.04
C ALA A 388 -29.15 -12.59 -8.27
N ALA A 389 -28.17 -13.46 -7.99
CA ALA A 389 -28.18 -14.88 -8.38
C ALA A 389 -28.87 -15.82 -7.37
N ILE A 390 -29.55 -15.32 -6.34
CA ILE A 390 -30.43 -16.15 -5.49
C ILE A 390 -31.87 -15.61 -5.59
N ILE A 391 -32.37 -15.49 -6.81
CA ILE A 391 -33.82 -15.50 -7.04
C ILE A 391 -34.22 -16.97 -7.08
N ASN A 392 -34.99 -17.35 -6.06
CA ASN A 392 -35.67 -18.64 -5.88
C ASN A 392 -36.03 -19.30 -7.24
N PRO A 393 -35.58 -20.53 -7.56
CA PRO A 393 -35.85 -21.20 -8.84
C PRO A 393 -37.33 -21.52 -9.11
N ALA A 394 -38.24 -21.07 -8.23
CA ALA A 394 -39.68 -21.22 -8.35
C ALA A 394 -40.43 -19.98 -8.91
N LEU A 395 -39.73 -18.89 -9.26
CA LEU A 395 -40.37 -17.72 -9.89
C LEU A 395 -40.60 -17.96 -11.39
N PRO A 396 -41.79 -17.64 -11.94
CA PRO A 396 -42.06 -17.70 -13.38
C PRO A 396 -41.02 -16.89 -14.15
N THR A 397 -40.55 -17.43 -15.26
CA THR A 397 -39.45 -16.88 -16.07
C THR A 397 -39.66 -15.43 -16.51
N GLU A 398 -40.91 -14.99 -16.70
CA GLU A 398 -41.23 -13.61 -17.11
C GLU A 398 -40.97 -12.58 -16.01
N ASP A 399 -41.23 -12.91 -14.74
CA ASP A 399 -41.00 -11.99 -13.62
C ASP A 399 -39.51 -11.83 -13.29
N ALA A 400 -38.73 -12.90 -13.49
CA ALA A 400 -37.27 -12.87 -13.31
C ALA A 400 -36.59 -12.01 -14.39
N GLU A 401 -37.08 -12.07 -15.64
CA GLU A 401 -36.54 -11.29 -16.75
C GLU A 401 -36.89 -9.80 -16.61
N ALA A 402 -38.12 -9.47 -16.17
CA ALA A 402 -38.51 -8.11 -15.85
C ALA A 402 -37.70 -7.51 -14.68
N ALA A 403 -37.45 -8.29 -13.63
CA ALA A 403 -36.61 -7.87 -12.50
C ALA A 403 -35.15 -7.63 -12.93
N ARG A 404 -34.60 -8.50 -13.78
CA ARG A 404 -33.25 -8.35 -14.35
C ARG A 404 -33.15 -7.09 -15.22
N LEU A 405 -34.11 -6.85 -16.11
CA LEU A 405 -34.12 -5.66 -16.97
C LEU A 405 -34.20 -4.36 -16.16
N LYS A 406 -35.03 -4.34 -15.10
CA LYS A 406 -35.15 -3.19 -14.20
C LYS A 406 -33.85 -2.93 -13.41
N PHE A 407 -33.14 -3.99 -13.02
CA PHE A 407 -31.83 -3.89 -12.38
C PHE A 407 -30.76 -3.35 -13.33
N GLU A 408 -30.71 -3.85 -14.58
CA GLU A 408 -29.80 -3.34 -15.62
C GLU A 408 -30.06 -1.84 -15.90
N GLN A 409 -31.33 -1.41 -15.91
CA GLN A 409 -31.71 0.00 -16.03
C GLN A 409 -31.27 0.85 -14.82
N MET A 410 -31.43 0.35 -13.60
CA MET A 410 -30.97 1.05 -12.38
C MET A 410 -29.46 1.18 -12.34
N ASN A 411 -28.72 0.14 -12.68
CA ASN A 411 -27.26 0.19 -12.76
C ASN A 411 -26.81 1.18 -13.84
N LYS A 412 -27.42 1.15 -15.02
CA LYS A 412 -27.14 2.13 -16.06
C LYS A 412 -27.38 3.56 -15.58
N ALA A 413 -28.51 3.82 -14.94
CA ALA A 413 -28.82 5.15 -14.39
C ALA A 413 -27.87 5.58 -13.25
N LEU A 414 -27.31 4.62 -12.50
CA LEU A 414 -26.31 4.89 -11.47
C LEU A 414 -24.95 5.21 -12.11
N THR A 415 -24.53 4.46 -13.13
CA THR A 415 -23.33 4.74 -13.93
C THR A 415 -23.42 6.10 -14.60
N ASP A 416 -24.53 6.42 -15.27
CA ASP A 416 -24.74 7.72 -15.93
C ASP A 416 -24.66 8.89 -14.92
N LYS A 417 -25.08 8.68 -13.66
CA LYS A 417 -24.96 9.67 -12.58
C LYS A 417 -23.53 9.79 -12.02
N LEU A 418 -22.79 8.69 -11.97
CA LEU A 418 -21.38 8.66 -11.59
C LEU A 418 -20.52 9.40 -12.63
N ASP A 419 -20.76 9.15 -13.92
CA ASP A 419 -20.09 9.86 -15.02
C ASP A 419 -20.36 11.38 -14.96
N MET A 420 -21.59 11.78 -14.64
CA MET A 420 -21.95 13.19 -14.40
C MET A 420 -21.24 13.79 -13.17
N ALA A 421 -21.06 13.01 -12.10
CA ALA A 421 -20.34 13.46 -10.91
C ALA A 421 -18.84 13.64 -11.20
N GLU A 422 -18.25 12.78 -12.03
CA GLU A 422 -16.86 12.89 -12.49
C GLU A 422 -16.64 14.15 -13.35
N VAL A 423 -17.60 14.48 -14.24
CA VAL A 423 -17.58 15.74 -15.00
C VAL A 423 -17.67 16.96 -14.08
N HIS A 424 -18.57 16.96 -13.09
CA HIS A 424 -18.66 18.06 -12.12
C HIS A 424 -17.41 18.20 -11.25
N TYR A 425 -16.80 17.09 -10.86
CA TYR A 425 -15.56 17.09 -10.09
C TYR A 425 -14.39 17.68 -10.90
N GLN A 426 -14.21 17.25 -12.16
CA GLN A 426 -13.18 17.80 -13.04
C GLN A 426 -13.39 19.31 -13.25
N MET A 427 -14.64 19.76 -13.38
CA MET A 427 -14.95 21.19 -13.50
C MET A 427 -14.58 21.97 -12.22
N ILE A 428 -14.79 21.43 -11.03
CA ILE A 428 -14.39 22.06 -9.76
C ILE A 428 -12.87 22.12 -9.61
N LYS A 429 -12.18 21.06 -10.01
CA LYS A 429 -10.71 20.99 -10.04
C LYS A 429 -10.11 22.05 -10.96
N ASP A 430 -10.62 22.14 -12.19
CA ASP A 430 -10.20 23.14 -13.17
C ASP A 430 -10.42 24.58 -12.65
N LEU A 431 -11.57 24.84 -11.99
CA LEU A 431 -11.85 26.13 -11.37
C LEU A 431 -10.89 26.46 -10.21
N THR A 432 -10.47 25.46 -9.45
CA THR A 432 -9.53 25.61 -8.32
C THR A 432 -8.13 25.93 -8.85
N ASP A 433 -7.68 25.23 -9.90
CA ASP A 433 -6.40 25.47 -10.55
C ASP A 433 -6.34 26.88 -11.17
N ILE A 434 -7.43 27.33 -11.81
CA ILE A 434 -7.56 28.70 -12.32
C ILE A 434 -7.45 29.72 -11.19
N GLN A 435 -8.14 29.49 -10.07
CA GLN A 435 -8.10 30.40 -8.92
C GLN A 435 -6.69 30.48 -8.31
N GLU A 436 -5.96 29.37 -8.23
CA GLU A 436 -4.58 29.34 -7.75
C GLU A 436 -3.64 30.09 -8.70
N ALA A 437 -3.80 29.90 -10.02
CA ALA A 437 -3.04 30.64 -11.02
C ALA A 437 -3.30 32.15 -10.93
N MET A 438 -4.57 32.56 -10.77
CA MET A 438 -4.93 33.97 -10.57
C MET A 438 -4.29 34.56 -9.31
N ASN A 439 -4.26 33.82 -8.21
CA ASN A 439 -3.63 34.26 -6.97
C ASN A 439 -2.11 34.41 -7.13
N LYS A 440 -1.44 33.47 -7.82
CA LYS A 440 -0.01 33.56 -8.17
C LYS A 440 0.30 34.79 -9.02
N THR A 441 -0.52 35.06 -10.05
CA THR A 441 -0.37 36.26 -10.88
C THR A 441 -0.57 37.54 -10.07
N ARG A 442 -1.54 37.57 -9.15
CA ARG A 442 -1.81 38.73 -8.29
C ARG A 442 -0.64 39.02 -7.34
N GLN A 443 0.03 37.98 -6.83
CA GLN A 443 1.23 38.13 -6.02
C GLN A 443 2.42 38.69 -6.81
N LEU A 444 2.54 38.37 -8.10
CA LEU A 444 3.58 38.93 -8.98
C LEU A 444 3.35 40.41 -9.31
N VAL A 445 2.09 40.85 -9.35
CA VAL A 445 1.71 42.25 -9.67
C VAL A 445 1.82 43.19 -8.45
N VAL A 446 1.81 42.65 -7.23
CA VAL A 446 1.87 43.45 -5.98
C VAL A 446 3.32 43.60 -5.46
N ALA A 447 4.32 43.12 -6.18
CA ALA A 447 5.72 43.43 -5.86
C ALA A 447 5.95 44.96 -5.94
N PRO A 448 6.59 45.60 -4.94
CA PRO A 448 6.73 47.05 -4.90
C PRO A 448 7.54 47.54 -6.11
N ASN A 449 6.95 48.48 -6.86
CA ASN A 449 7.64 49.25 -7.89
C ASN A 449 8.78 50.06 -7.26
N GLU A 450 9.98 49.49 -7.23
CA GLU A 450 11.21 50.27 -7.30
C GLU A 450 11.73 50.23 -8.75
N GLU A 451 11.55 51.37 -9.42
CA GLU A 451 12.24 51.88 -10.60
C GLU A 451 12.68 50.86 -11.66
N ARG A 452 11.90 50.75 -12.74
CA ARG A 452 12.45 50.57 -14.10
C ARG A 452 11.45 50.99 -15.17
N SER A 453 11.79 52.06 -15.88
CA SER A 453 11.20 52.46 -17.15
C SER A 453 11.66 51.54 -18.27
N LEU A 454 10.77 50.75 -18.87
CA LEU A 454 10.88 50.09 -20.19
C LEU A 454 9.47 49.62 -20.66
N PRO A 455 9.24 49.43 -21.97
CA PRO A 455 7.98 49.81 -22.63
C PRO A 455 6.87 48.77 -22.53
N GLU A 456 5.65 49.26 -22.24
CA GLU A 456 4.38 48.52 -22.08
C GLU A 456 3.88 47.76 -23.32
N ALA A 457 4.61 47.76 -24.43
CA ALA A 457 4.16 47.14 -25.68
C ALA A 457 4.38 45.61 -25.73
N GLU A 458 5.35 45.06 -24.99
CA GLU A 458 5.70 43.63 -25.09
C GLU A 458 4.85 42.72 -24.20
N THR A 459 4.27 43.27 -23.11
CA THR A 459 3.50 42.51 -22.12
C THR A 459 2.05 42.25 -22.54
N GLN A 460 1.47 43.12 -23.38
CA GLN A 460 0.11 42.92 -23.91
C GLN A 460 0.06 41.83 -24.99
N ASP A 461 1.07 41.71 -25.84
CA ASP A 461 1.14 40.68 -26.88
C ASP A 461 1.40 39.29 -26.30
N GLN A 462 2.16 39.17 -25.21
CA GLN A 462 2.34 37.88 -24.52
C GLN A 462 1.05 37.42 -23.83
N LEU A 463 0.29 38.33 -23.21
CA LEU A 463 -0.97 38.00 -22.54
C LEU A 463 -2.04 37.57 -23.56
N LYS A 464 -2.07 38.20 -24.73
CA LYS A 464 -2.98 37.85 -25.83
C LYS A 464 -2.65 36.47 -26.43
N ASN A 465 -1.37 36.16 -26.61
CA ASN A 465 -0.92 34.85 -27.10
C ASN A 465 -1.20 33.71 -26.09
N THR A 466 -1.12 33.97 -24.78
CA THR A 466 -1.49 32.98 -23.76
C THR A 466 -3.00 32.70 -23.77
N ILE A 467 -3.85 33.71 -23.91
CA ILE A 467 -5.31 33.55 -23.96
C ILE A 467 -5.78 32.86 -25.26
N GLU A 468 -5.11 33.12 -26.39
CA GLU A 468 -5.46 32.52 -27.69
C GLU A 468 -4.97 31.06 -27.86
N SER A 469 -4.12 30.56 -26.96
CA SER A 469 -3.56 29.20 -27.00
C SER A 469 -4.43 28.10 -26.36
N PHE A 470 -5.59 28.45 -25.78
CA PHE A 470 -6.54 27.45 -25.29
C PHE A 470 -7.28 26.77 -26.45
N PRO A 471 -7.37 25.43 -26.49
CA PRO A 471 -7.98 24.73 -27.60
C PRO A 471 -9.50 24.97 -27.64
N LYS A 472 -9.98 25.62 -28.71
CA LYS A 472 -11.41 25.64 -29.07
C LYS A 472 -11.87 24.22 -29.40
N GLN A 473 -12.84 23.70 -28.63
CA GLN A 473 -13.51 22.43 -28.90
C GLN A 473 -13.98 22.38 -30.37
N ARG A 474 -13.53 21.36 -31.11
CA ARG A 474 -13.97 21.08 -32.47
C ARG A 474 -15.18 20.15 -32.46
N ASN A 475 -16.20 20.58 -33.19
CA ASN A 475 -17.36 19.79 -33.58
C ASN A 475 -16.95 18.49 -34.30
N HIS A 476 -17.59 17.38 -33.93
CA HIS A 476 -17.58 16.12 -34.67
C HIS A 476 -18.41 16.22 -35.97
N PRO A 477 -17.94 15.62 -37.07
CA PRO A 477 -18.83 15.00 -38.04
C PRO A 477 -18.54 13.50 -38.14
N GLY A 478 -19.61 12.70 -38.08
CA GLY A 478 -19.55 11.26 -38.27
C GLY A 478 -19.35 10.84 -39.73
N ARG A 479 -18.77 9.65 -39.94
CA ARG A 479 -19.09 8.78 -41.08
C ARG A 479 -18.61 7.34 -40.87
N VAL A 480 -19.60 6.44 -40.83
CA VAL A 480 -19.73 5.08 -41.38
C VAL A 480 -18.45 4.37 -41.87
N GLU A 481 -18.13 3.22 -41.25
CA GLU A 481 -17.32 2.16 -41.84
C GLU A 481 -18.12 0.85 -41.97
N ASN A 482 -17.89 0.17 -43.10
CA ASN A 482 -18.58 -1.03 -43.57
C ASN A 482 -18.01 -2.30 -42.94
N HIS A 483 -18.91 -3.24 -42.66
CA HIS A 483 -18.64 -4.64 -42.31
C HIS A 483 -18.18 -5.49 -43.50
N HIS A 484 -17.25 -6.45 -43.26
CA HIS A 484 -17.43 -7.89 -43.61
C HIS A 484 -16.29 -8.78 -43.05
N PRO A 485 -16.41 -10.13 -43.03
CA PRO A 485 -16.16 -10.94 -41.83
C PRO A 485 -15.07 -12.00 -41.98
N TYR A 486 -14.55 -12.51 -40.85
CA TYR A 486 -13.74 -13.73 -40.85
C TYR A 486 -14.63 -14.97 -40.75
N GLN A 487 -14.51 -15.83 -41.76
CA GLN A 487 -15.10 -17.18 -41.81
C GLN A 487 -14.25 -18.20 -41.04
N LEU A 488 -14.96 -19.13 -40.41
CA LEU A 488 -14.48 -20.43 -39.93
C LEU A 488 -13.86 -21.28 -41.06
N GLY A 489 -12.81 -22.03 -40.71
CA GLY A 489 -12.30 -23.15 -41.51
C GLY A 489 -11.99 -24.36 -40.64
N ILE A 490 -12.87 -25.36 -40.69
CA ILE A 490 -12.68 -26.73 -40.20
C ILE A 490 -12.19 -27.61 -41.37
N ARG A 491 -11.15 -28.44 -41.17
CA ARG A 491 -10.94 -29.81 -41.74
C ARG A 491 -9.57 -30.35 -41.25
N ALA A 492 -9.47 -31.46 -40.52
CA ALA A 492 -9.69 -32.89 -40.85
C ALA A 492 -8.46 -33.60 -41.48
N GLN A 493 -7.91 -34.52 -40.67
CA GLN A 493 -7.21 -35.80 -40.89
C GLN A 493 -6.73 -36.27 -42.28
N ALA A 494 -5.49 -36.81 -42.29
CA ALA A 494 -5.03 -38.11 -42.84
C ALA A 494 -3.57 -38.31 -42.34
N ALA A 495 -3.14 -39.37 -41.62
CA ALA A 495 -3.04 -40.81 -41.93
C ALA A 495 -2.12 -41.13 -43.14
N ASP A 496 -0.87 -41.56 -42.88
CA ASP A 496 -0.32 -42.90 -43.21
C ASP A 496 1.23 -42.98 -43.12
N ASP A 497 1.72 -43.99 -42.38
CA ASP A 497 2.78 -45.00 -42.68
C ASP A 497 3.73 -44.74 -43.88
N LYS A 498 5.04 -45.09 -43.94
CA LYS A 498 6.00 -46.00 -43.28
C LYS A 498 7.36 -45.83 -44.05
N PRO A 499 8.45 -46.63 -43.87
CA PRO A 499 8.67 -47.90 -43.15
C PRO A 499 9.40 -47.78 -41.81
#